data_AF-A0A7T3QVQ1-F1
#
_entry.id   AF-A0A7T3QVQ1-F1
#
_cell.length_a   1.000
_cell.length_b   1.000
_cell.length_c   1.000
_cell.angle_alpha   90.00
_cell.angle_beta   90.00
_cell.angle_gamma   90.00
#
_symmetry.space_group_name_H-M   'P 1'
#
loop_
_entity.id
_entity.type
_entity.pdbx_description
1 polymer ?
#
loop_
_entity_poly.entity_id
_entity_poly.type
_entity_poly.pdbx_seq_one_letter_code
_entity_poly.pdbx_strand_id
1 'polypeptide(L)'
;NAPTVQGALETAVKAICGEDVRVHGAGRTDAGVHARGQVAHCDIAKHFPPGRFRDGLNAHLRPNPIGVLAADIVPDDFEARFSAIKRHYLYRITNTRANLALDIGRVW
;
A
#
# COMPACT_ATOMS: atom_id res chain seq x y z
N ASN A 1 -7.82 16.13 -9.06
CA ASN A 1 -6.81 15.09 -8.79
C ASN A 1 -7.45 13.72 -8.84
N ALA A 2 -6.79 12.74 -9.46
CA ALA A 2 -7.25 11.35 -9.51
C ALA A 2 -7.01 10.64 -8.16
N PRO A 3 -7.80 9.62 -7.81
CA PRO A 3 -7.59 8.83 -6.60
C PRO A 3 -6.23 8.12 -6.63
N THR A 4 -5.57 8.03 -5.47
CA THR A 4 -4.26 7.38 -5.32
C THR A 4 -4.25 6.43 -4.13
N VAL A 5 -3.42 5.40 -4.18
CA VAL A 5 -3.22 4.46 -3.05
C VAL A 5 -2.72 5.19 -1.81
N GLN A 6 -1.79 6.14 -1.99
CA GLN A 6 -1.26 6.95 -0.90
C GLN A 6 -2.35 7.77 -0.22
N GLY A 7 -3.16 8.52 -0.98
CA GLY A 7 -4.25 9.33 -0.41
C GLY A 7 -5.31 8.49 0.32
N ALA A 8 -5.59 7.27 -0.18
CA ALA A 8 -6.47 6.33 0.51
C ALA A 8 -5.88 5.86 1.86
N LEU A 9 -4.58 5.56 1.92
CA LEU A 9 -3.89 5.21 3.16
C LEU A 9 -3.87 6.39 4.15
N GLU A 10 -3.54 7.60 3.70
CA GLU A 10 -3.54 8.81 4.54
C GLU A 10 -4.94 9.10 5.12
N THR A 11 -5.99 8.92 4.29
CA THR A 11 -7.38 9.04 4.75
C THR A 11 -7.75 7.98 5.79
N ALA A 12 -7.30 6.73 5.59
CA ALA A 12 -7.53 5.65 6.54
C ALA A 12 -6.79 5.89 7.86
N VAL A 13 -5.54 6.38 7.83
CA VAL A 13 -4.79 6.75 9.05
C VAL A 13 -5.48 7.89 9.78
N LYS A 14 -5.93 8.93 9.07
CA LYS A 14 -6.70 10.03 9.67
C LYS A 14 -7.96 9.54 10.38
N ALA A 15 -8.68 8.58 9.80
CA ALA A 15 -9.89 8.04 10.40
C ALA A 15 -9.66 7.30 11.72
N ILE A 16 -8.50 6.64 11.89
CA ILE A 16 -8.16 5.87 13.10
C ILE A 16 -7.38 6.67 14.14
N CYS A 17 -6.51 7.58 13.70
CA CYS A 17 -5.64 8.36 14.58
C CYS A 17 -6.19 9.77 14.88
N GLY A 18 -7.04 10.31 14.01
CA GLY A 18 -7.57 11.68 14.13
C GLY A 18 -6.62 12.77 13.64
N GLU A 19 -5.47 12.40 13.05
CA GLU A 19 -4.42 13.31 12.60
C GLU A 19 -4.12 13.12 11.11
N ASP A 20 -3.75 14.22 10.45
CA ASP A 20 -3.27 14.21 9.07
C ASP A 20 -1.79 13.84 9.06
N VAL A 21 -1.48 12.62 8.60
CA VAL A 21 -0.10 12.14 8.47
C VAL A 21 0.26 11.89 7.02
N ARG A 22 1.55 12.01 6.72
CA ARG A 22 2.09 11.64 5.42
C ARG A 22 2.43 10.15 5.42
N VAL A 23 2.02 9.44 4.38
CA VAL A 23 2.44 8.04 4.17
C VAL A 23 3.57 8.00 3.16
N HIS A 24 4.68 7.36 3.53
CA HIS A 24 5.91 7.27 2.76
C HIS A 24 6.10 5.85 2.24
N GLY A 25 5.94 5.66 0.93
CA GLY A 25 6.11 4.36 0.27
C GLY A 25 7.56 4.08 -0.14
N ALA A 26 7.95 2.81 -0.15
CA ALA A 26 9.27 2.35 -0.60
C ALA A 26 9.56 2.66 -2.08
N GLY A 27 8.52 2.82 -2.89
CA GLY A 27 8.62 3.27 -4.27
C GLY A 27 7.29 3.82 -4.78
N ARG A 28 7.34 4.61 -5.84
CA ARG A 28 6.14 5.09 -6.56
C ARG A 28 5.79 4.11 -7.68
N THR A 29 4.52 3.79 -7.83
CA THR A 29 3.97 3.04 -8.97
C THR A 29 3.17 3.98 -9.87
N ASP A 30 3.24 3.79 -11.18
CA ASP A 30 2.41 4.53 -12.13
C ASP A 30 0.97 3.98 -12.17
N ALA A 31 0.06 4.73 -12.79
CA ALA A 31 -1.34 4.33 -12.91
C ALA A 31 -1.47 2.96 -13.62
N GLY A 32 -2.26 2.05 -13.05
CA GLY A 32 -2.47 0.70 -13.56
C GLY A 32 -1.44 -0.34 -13.12
N VAL A 33 -0.34 0.07 -12.47
CA VAL A 33 0.65 -0.87 -11.90
C VAL A 33 0.16 -1.41 -10.56
N HIS A 34 0.32 -2.71 -10.36
CA HIS A 34 -0.07 -3.42 -9.14
C HIS A 34 1.11 -3.53 -8.16
N ALA A 35 0.80 -3.75 -6.89
CA ALA A 35 1.80 -4.06 -5.88
C ALA A 35 1.39 -5.26 -5.02
N ARG A 36 2.31 -6.20 -4.83
CA ARG A 36 2.13 -7.36 -3.92
C ARG A 36 2.89 -7.22 -2.60
N GLY A 37 3.91 -6.36 -2.57
CA GLY A 37 4.80 -6.18 -1.43
C GLY A 37 5.30 -4.75 -1.31
N GLN A 38 4.42 -3.77 -1.58
CA GLN A 38 4.73 -2.38 -1.29
C GLN A 38 4.89 -2.22 0.22
N VAL A 39 5.99 -1.61 0.64
CA VAL A 39 6.22 -1.23 2.04
C VAL A 39 5.98 0.27 2.16
N ALA A 40 5.36 0.69 3.25
CA ALA A 40 5.19 2.10 3.58
C ALA A 40 5.35 2.30 5.09
N HIS A 41 5.72 3.51 5.49
CA HIS A 41 5.71 3.94 6.88
C HIS A 41 5.02 5.29 7.04
N CYS A 42 4.62 5.59 8.27
CA CYS A 42 4.12 6.88 8.71
C CYS A 42 4.34 6.99 10.21
N ASP A 43 4.54 8.20 10.69
CA ASP A 43 4.65 8.49 12.12
C ASP A 43 3.27 8.87 12.64
N ILE A 44 2.88 8.25 13.77
CA ILE A 44 1.61 8.51 14.44
C ILE A 44 1.87 8.75 15.93
N ALA A 45 1.13 9.68 16.53
CA ALA A 45 1.28 9.99 17.95
C ALA A 45 0.63 8.92 18.84
N LYS A 46 -0.44 8.28 18.35
CA LYS A 46 -1.21 7.30 19.10
C LYS A 46 -0.61 5.91 18.99
N HIS A 47 -0.37 5.27 20.13
CA HIS A 47 0.10 3.90 20.16
C HIS A 47 -1.03 2.89 19.85
N PHE A 48 -0.72 1.92 18.99
CA PHE A 48 -1.57 0.78 18.69
C PHE A 48 -0.76 -0.52 18.69
N PRO A 49 -1.32 -1.64 19.16
CA PRO A 49 -0.82 -2.95 18.78
C PRO A 49 -0.81 -3.08 17.24
N PRO A 50 0.30 -3.52 16.61
CA PRO A 50 0.42 -3.48 15.15
C PRO A 50 -0.72 -4.19 14.39
N GLY A 51 -1.16 -5.34 14.89
CA GLY A 51 -2.31 -6.06 14.31
C GLY A 51 -3.61 -5.25 14.34
N ARG A 52 -3.86 -4.51 15.43
CA ARG A 52 -5.06 -3.64 15.55
C ARG A 52 -4.98 -2.45 14.59
N PHE A 53 -3.79 -1.89 14.40
CA PHE A 53 -3.58 -0.82 13.42
C PHE A 53 -3.84 -1.32 12.00
N ARG A 54 -3.24 -2.46 11.62
CA ARG A 54 -3.50 -3.13 10.33
C ARG A 54 -5.00 -3.36 10.09
N ASP A 55 -5.70 -3.93 11.07
CA ASP A 55 -7.12 -4.28 10.93
C ASP A 55 -8.00 -3.02 10.83
N GLY A 56 -7.68 -1.98 11.61
CA GLY A 56 -8.32 -0.66 11.51
C GLY A 56 -8.13 -0.02 10.15
N LEU A 57 -6.91 -0.02 9.61
CA LEU A 57 -6.64 0.47 8.25
C LEU A 57 -7.48 -0.30 7.22
N ASN A 58 -7.49 -1.63 7.28
CA ASN A 58 -8.28 -2.46 6.37
C ASN A 58 -9.80 -2.20 6.47
N ALA A 59 -10.31 -1.84 7.64
CA ALA A 59 -11.72 -1.46 7.79
C ALA A 59 -12.03 -0.14 7.05
N HIS A 60 -11.17 0.87 7.20
CA HIS A 60 -11.37 2.18 6.57
C HIS A 60 -10.96 2.25 5.09
N LEU A 61 -10.16 1.28 4.61
CA LEU A 61 -9.78 1.21 3.20
C LEU A 61 -10.91 0.70 2.31
N ARG A 62 -11.93 0.02 2.85
CA ARG A 62 -13.08 -0.45 2.04
C ARG A 62 -13.86 0.74 1.46
N PRO A 63 -14.33 0.68 0.20
CA PRO A 63 -14.27 -0.47 -0.72
C PRO A 63 -13.05 -0.46 -1.66
N ASN A 64 -12.02 0.34 -1.39
CA ASN A 64 -10.85 0.40 -2.27
C ASN A 64 -10.17 -0.98 -2.36
N PRO A 65 -9.65 -1.37 -3.53
CA PRO A 65 -8.94 -2.64 -3.73
C PRO A 65 -7.51 -2.59 -3.15
N ILE A 66 -7.40 -2.23 -1.87
CA ILE A 66 -6.16 -2.04 -1.12
C ILE A 66 -6.25 -2.89 0.14
N GLY A 67 -5.25 -3.74 0.38
CA GLY A 67 -5.16 -4.56 1.60
C GLY A 67 -3.82 -4.36 2.29
N VAL A 68 -3.86 -4.02 3.58
CA VAL A 68 -2.69 -3.99 4.45
C VAL A 68 -2.45 -5.40 4.99
N LEU A 69 -1.35 -6.02 4.58
CA LEU A 69 -1.03 -7.41 4.90
C LEU A 69 -0.45 -7.57 6.31
N ALA A 70 0.41 -6.63 6.71
CA ALA A 70 1.09 -6.60 7.99
C ALA A 70 1.37 -5.15 8.41
N ALA A 71 1.58 -4.94 9.70
CA ALA A 71 2.08 -3.71 10.28
C ALA A 71 3.03 -4.08 11.42
N ASP A 72 4.03 -3.23 11.68
CA ASP A 72 4.97 -3.39 12.78
C ASP A 72 5.46 -2.02 13.26
N ILE A 73 6.03 -1.97 14.47
CA ILE A 73 6.74 -0.79 14.98
C ILE A 73 8.18 -0.88 14.53
N VAL A 74 8.68 0.20 13.94
CA VAL A 74 10.05 0.29 13.39
C VAL A 74 10.88 1.30 14.20
N PRO A 75 12.21 1.22 14.17
CA PRO A 75 13.06 2.26 14.72
C PRO A 75 12.84 3.63 14.04
N ASP A 76 13.12 4.72 14.76
CA ASP A 76 12.93 6.09 14.29
C ASP A 76 13.78 6.47 13.06
N ASP A 77 14.82 5.69 12.75
CA ASP A 77 15.68 5.88 11.59
C ASP A 77 15.24 5.09 10.34
N PHE A 78 14.16 4.31 10.46
CA PHE A 78 13.62 3.58 9.32
C PHE A 78 12.92 4.53 8.34
N GLU A 79 13.30 4.47 7.07
CA GLU A 79 12.59 5.17 6.00
C GLU A 79 12.34 4.17 4.85
N ALA A 80 11.07 3.90 4.55
CA ALA A 80 10.68 2.82 3.63
C ALA A 80 11.38 2.87 2.26
N ARG A 81 11.69 4.05 1.72
CA ARG A 81 12.40 4.24 0.46
C ARG A 81 13.92 4.09 0.63
N PHE A 82 14.53 4.66 1.66
CA PHE A 82 15.99 4.68 1.81
C PHE A 82 16.55 3.43 2.51
N SER A 83 15.80 2.83 3.44
CA SER A 83 16.16 1.56 4.08
C SER A 83 15.99 0.35 3.15
N ALA A 84 15.26 0.50 2.04
CA ALA A 84 15.07 -0.58 1.07
C ALA A 84 16.33 -0.86 0.24
N ILE A 85 16.87 -2.07 0.35
CA ILE A 85 18.09 -2.51 -0.36
C ILE A 85 17.81 -2.85 -1.84
N LYS A 86 16.65 -3.43 -2.15
CA LYS A 86 16.25 -3.84 -3.51
C LYS A 86 14.75 -3.67 -3.70
N ARG A 87 14.31 -3.55 -4.96
CA ARG A 87 12.91 -3.67 -5.38
C ARG A 87 12.80 -4.76 -6.45
N HIS A 88 11.73 -5.53 -6.39
CA HIS A 88 11.45 -6.59 -7.35
C HIS A 88 10.17 -6.26 -8.13
N TYR A 89 10.24 -6.41 -9.45
CA TYR A 89 9.11 -6.22 -10.35
C TYR A 89 8.85 -7.54 -11.10
N LEU A 90 7.58 -7.86 -11.27
CA LEU A 90 7.13 -9.01 -12.06
C LEU A 90 6.22 -8.52 -13.17
N TYR A 91 6.67 -8.68 -14.41
CA TYR A 91 5.83 -8.52 -15.59
C TYR A 91 5.28 -9.89 -16.00
N ARG A 92 3.96 -9.95 -16.19
CA ARG A 92 3.26 -11.16 -16.66
C ARG A 92 2.71 -10.88 -18.05
N ILE A 93 3.05 -11.75 -19.01
CA ILE A 93 2.57 -11.69 -20.39
C ILE A 93 1.91 -13.03 -20.69
N THR A 94 0.70 -13.01 -21.23
CA THR A 94 -0.03 -14.21 -21.63
C THR A 94 -0.04 -14.31 -23.15
N ASN A 95 0.72 -15.26 -23.67
CA ASN A 95 0.83 -15.45 -25.11
C ASN A 95 -0.25 -16.42 -25.62
N THR A 96 -1.48 -15.92 -25.76
CA THR A 96 -2.62 -16.67 -26.29
C THR A 96 -3.39 -15.83 -27.29
N ARG A 97 -4.10 -16.49 -28.21
CA ARG A 97 -4.99 -15.81 -29.17
C ARG A 97 -6.32 -15.39 -28.54
N ALA A 98 -6.76 -16.10 -27.50
CA ALA A 98 -8.02 -15.82 -26.84
C ALA A 98 -7.91 -14.56 -25.98
N ASN A 99 -8.99 -13.79 -25.88
CA ASN A 99 -9.04 -12.68 -24.93
C ASN A 99 -8.97 -13.20 -23.49
N LEU A 100 -8.40 -12.38 -22.61
CA LEU A 100 -8.34 -12.68 -21.19
C LEU A 100 -9.72 -12.43 -20.57
N ALA A 101 -10.27 -13.42 -19.85
CA ALA A 101 -11.51 -13.26 -19.09
C ALA A 101 -11.24 -12.99 -17.60
N LEU A 102 -10.26 -13.66 -17.00
CA LEU A 102 -10.00 -13.64 -15.56
C LEU A 102 -8.88 -12.68 -15.15
N ASP A 103 -7.85 -12.56 -15.99
CA ASP A 103 -6.63 -11.80 -15.69
C ASP A 103 -6.61 -10.42 -16.37
N ILE A 104 -7.78 -9.90 -16.77
CA ILE A 104 -7.93 -8.56 -17.35
C ILE A 104 -7.27 -7.53 -16.43
N GLY A 105 -6.38 -6.71 -17.00
CA GLY A 105 -5.64 -5.68 -16.29
C GLY A 105 -4.50 -6.19 -15.41
N ARG A 106 -4.32 -7.51 -15.23
CA ARG A 106 -3.26 -8.09 -14.37
C ARG A 106 -2.05 -8.61 -15.16
N VAL A 107 -2.24 -8.85 -16.44
CA VAL A 107 -1.23 -9.37 -17.37
C VAL A 107 -1.40 -8.65 -18.70
N TRP A 108 -0.33 -8.60 -19.47
CA TRP A 108 -0.38 -8.18 -20.87
C TRP A 108 -0.80 -9.33 -21.77
#